data_AF-A0A819VME2-F1
#
_entry.id   AF-A0A819VME2-F1
#
_cell.length_a   1.000
_cell.length_b   1.000
_cell.length_c   1.000
_cell.angle_alpha   90.00
_cell.angle_beta   90.00
_cell.angle_gamma   90.00
#
_symmetry.space_group_name_H-M   'P 1'
#
loop_
_entity.id
_entity.type
_entity.pdbx_description
1 polymer ?
#
loop_
_entity_poly.entity_id
_entity_poly.type
_entity_poly.pdbx_seq_one_letter_code
_entity_poly.pdbx_strand_id
1 'polypeptide(L)'
;IEEWSKTVSSNPTIIKFSIASFLNLLTAKRFPGDSNIVSKYQLIQKAQQKYIDSSLFCYNNCSRRGPCQPTGYFSFGQCHCNSGWTGIDCSISVRAPTGLLANIQSGNVCPIGYTFGTHFLGIGTSSCGDLCWFLAEWIKKFPACSLSDGNATAGSVGTFCGIVFSSLNVLCDNLNPYSEPCPSGYSKYSWTTGGSRPITLSTCQKNPNSLNDRPGTLCGLHSNLDSGNQVTCNGYYPGRGKCPPG
;
A
#
# COMPACT_ATOMS: atom_id res chain seq x y z
N ILE A 1 32.27 -6.57 3.33
CA ILE A 1 32.56 -5.25 3.97
C ILE A 1 34.02 -4.86 3.77
N GLU A 2 34.98 -5.72 4.12
CA GLU A 2 36.42 -5.43 3.97
C GLU A 2 36.91 -5.21 2.54
N GLU A 3 36.25 -5.82 1.55
CA GLU A 3 36.62 -5.66 0.14
C GLU A 3 36.14 -4.32 -0.42
N TRP A 4 34.95 -3.86 -0.02
CA TRP A 4 34.41 -2.55 -0.40
C TRP A 4 35.17 -1.38 0.25
N SER A 5 35.60 -1.51 1.51
CA SER A 5 36.35 -0.43 2.17
C SER A 5 37.68 -0.13 1.50
N LYS A 6 38.33 -1.13 0.88
CA LYS A 6 39.58 -0.97 0.12
C LYS A 6 39.40 -0.11 -1.14
N THR A 7 38.20 -0.08 -1.74
CA THR A 7 37.94 0.71 -2.97
C THR A 7 37.57 2.16 -2.68
N VAL A 8 37.18 2.51 -1.44
CA VAL A 8 36.74 3.86 -1.08
C VAL A 8 37.89 4.87 -1.18
N SER A 9 39.12 4.46 -0.86
CA SER A 9 40.31 5.33 -0.90
C SER A 9 40.62 5.85 -2.30
N SER A 10 40.41 5.01 -3.32
CA SER A 10 40.64 5.35 -4.72
C SER A 10 39.42 5.98 -5.39
N ASN A 11 38.23 5.84 -4.80
CA ASN A 11 36.96 6.35 -5.33
C ASN A 11 36.08 6.97 -4.23
N PRO A 12 36.54 8.05 -3.56
CA PRO A 12 35.78 8.66 -2.49
C PRO A 12 34.49 9.32 -3.03
N THR A 13 33.41 9.23 -2.25
CA THR A 13 32.15 9.94 -2.51
C THR A 13 31.90 10.97 -1.41
N ILE A 14 31.40 12.15 -1.78
CA ILE A 14 30.99 13.17 -0.83
C ILE A 14 29.67 12.74 -0.19
N ILE A 15 29.74 12.25 1.04
CA ILE A 15 28.57 11.82 1.82
C ILE A 15 27.97 12.95 2.67
N LYS A 16 28.73 14.02 2.91
CA LYS A 16 28.32 15.19 3.69
C LYS A 16 28.96 16.45 3.11
N PHE A 17 28.16 17.50 2.96
CA PHE A 17 28.62 18.81 2.54
C PHE A 17 27.76 19.89 3.19
N SER A 18 28.32 21.08 3.33
CA SER A 18 27.59 22.28 3.73
C SER A 18 27.36 23.16 2.50
N ILE A 19 26.17 23.74 2.40
CA ILE A 19 25.81 24.64 1.32
C ILE A 19 25.98 26.07 1.84
N ALA A 20 26.72 26.88 1.11
CA ALA A 20 26.82 28.33 1.32
C ALA A 20 26.31 29.06 0.09
N SER A 21 25.76 30.25 0.28
CA SER A 21 25.29 31.06 -0.86
C SER A 21 26.46 31.42 -1.78
N PHE A 22 26.29 31.16 -3.08
CA PHE A 22 27.23 31.61 -4.11
C PHE A 22 27.47 33.12 -4.06
N LEU A 23 26.46 33.88 -3.60
CA LEU A 23 26.56 35.34 -3.44
C LEU A 23 27.67 35.76 -2.47
N ASN A 24 28.05 34.91 -1.51
CA ASN A 24 29.15 35.19 -0.58
C ASN A 24 30.52 35.26 -1.28
N LEU A 25 30.63 34.72 -2.50
CA LEU A 25 31.84 34.82 -3.31
C LEU A 25 31.91 36.16 -4.07
N LEU A 26 30.77 36.76 -4.40
CA LEU A 26 30.67 37.96 -5.24
C LEU A 26 30.90 39.25 -4.44
N THR A 27 32.14 39.44 -3.98
CA THR A 27 32.55 40.60 -3.18
C THR A 27 33.68 41.37 -3.84
N ALA A 28 33.78 42.68 -3.59
CA ALA A 28 34.90 43.50 -4.07
C ALA A 28 36.26 42.98 -3.59
N LYS A 29 36.32 42.36 -2.41
CA LYS A 29 37.55 41.73 -1.89
C LYS A 29 38.03 40.58 -2.77
N ARG A 30 37.12 39.77 -3.32
CA ARG A 30 37.44 38.62 -4.18
C ARG A 30 37.56 38.99 -5.66
N PHE A 31 36.94 40.10 -6.06
CA PHE A 31 36.96 40.62 -7.43
C PHE A 31 37.37 42.11 -7.47
N PRO A 32 38.61 42.45 -7.08
CA PRO A 32 39.03 43.84 -6.91
C PRO A 32 39.10 44.64 -8.23
N GLY A 33 39.23 43.97 -9.38
CA GLY A 33 39.25 44.61 -10.69
C GLY A 33 37.87 44.82 -11.34
N ASP A 34 36.79 44.35 -10.71
CA ASP A 34 35.44 44.43 -11.26
C ASP A 34 34.65 45.55 -10.59
N SER A 35 34.64 46.73 -11.19
CA SER A 35 33.91 47.91 -10.70
C SER A 35 32.39 47.68 -10.62
N ASN A 36 31.86 46.67 -11.31
CA ASN A 36 30.44 46.35 -11.35
C ASN A 36 30.06 45.15 -10.46
N ILE A 37 30.98 44.63 -9.62
CA ILE A 37 30.73 43.43 -8.82
C ILE A 37 29.50 43.55 -7.91
N VAL A 38 29.24 44.74 -7.36
CA VAL A 38 28.06 45.02 -6.52
C VAL A 38 26.77 44.90 -7.32
N SER A 39 26.73 45.48 -8.52
CA SER A 39 25.57 45.40 -9.42
C SER A 39 25.34 43.95 -9.88
N LYS A 40 26.41 43.22 -10.20
CA LYS A 40 26.34 41.78 -10.56
C LYS A 40 25.82 40.93 -9.40
N TYR A 41 26.28 41.17 -8.17
CA TYR A 41 25.75 40.54 -6.97
C TYR A 41 24.23 40.71 -6.88
N GLN A 42 23.74 41.94 -7.02
CA GLN A 42 22.31 42.24 -6.92
C GLN A 42 21.49 41.57 -8.02
N LEU A 43 22.01 41.55 -9.26
CA LEU A 43 21.35 40.89 -10.39
C LEU A 43 21.25 39.38 -10.17
N ILE A 44 22.33 38.74 -9.75
CA ILE A 44 22.36 37.29 -9.47
C ILE A 44 21.46 36.96 -8.28
N GLN A 45 21.45 37.80 -7.24
CA GLN A 45 20.54 37.65 -6.10
C GLN A 45 19.07 37.69 -6.54
N LYS A 46 18.69 38.66 -7.36
CA LYS A 46 17.32 38.74 -7.92
C LYS A 46 16.98 37.52 -8.77
N ALA A 47 17.92 37.02 -9.58
CA ALA A 47 17.71 35.83 -10.39
C ALA A 47 17.53 34.56 -9.53
N GLN A 48 18.35 34.40 -8.48
CA GLN A 48 18.21 33.32 -7.51
C GLN A 48 16.87 33.39 -6.78
N GLN A 49 16.47 34.58 -6.32
CA GLN A 49 15.18 34.78 -5.65
C GLN A 49 14.02 34.43 -6.58
N LYS A 50 14.06 34.89 -7.84
CA LYS A 50 13.06 34.52 -8.85
C LYS A 50 12.99 33.01 -9.09
N TYR A 51 14.12 32.31 -9.07
CA TYR A 51 14.17 30.85 -9.20
C TYR A 51 13.54 30.14 -7.99
N ILE A 52 13.84 30.61 -6.78
CA ILE A 52 13.26 30.11 -5.52
C ILE A 52 11.75 30.36 -5.47
N ASP A 53 11.31 31.55 -5.88
CA ASP A 53 9.90 31.96 -5.86
C ASP A 53 9.09 31.40 -7.05
N SER A 54 9.77 30.88 -8.07
CA SER A 54 9.08 30.29 -9.21
C SER A 54 8.23 29.10 -8.77
N SER A 55 7.02 29.01 -9.33
CA SER A 55 6.12 27.91 -9.04
C SER A 55 6.80 26.57 -9.31
N LEU A 56 6.70 25.67 -8.34
CA LEU A 56 7.21 24.31 -8.43
C LEU A 56 6.83 23.66 -9.77
N PHE A 57 7.81 23.23 -10.55
CA PHE A 57 7.59 22.58 -11.83
C PHE A 57 7.36 21.09 -11.62
N CYS A 58 6.17 20.60 -11.97
CA CYS A 58 5.91 19.18 -12.16
C CYS A 58 5.65 18.87 -13.64
N TYR A 59 6.22 17.76 -14.12
CA TYR A 59 6.01 17.30 -15.48
C TYR A 59 4.50 17.13 -15.76
N ASN A 60 4.04 17.70 -16.88
CA ASN A 60 2.63 17.76 -17.29
C ASN A 60 1.63 18.22 -16.20
N ASN A 61 2.08 18.99 -15.20
CA ASN A 61 1.27 19.37 -14.04
C ASN A 61 0.54 18.15 -13.42
N CYS A 62 1.27 17.03 -13.29
CA CYS A 62 0.77 15.76 -12.75
C CYS A 62 -0.52 15.27 -13.42
N SER A 63 -0.72 15.58 -14.71
CA SER A 63 -1.93 15.27 -15.47
C SER A 63 -3.23 15.69 -14.76
N ARG A 64 -3.15 16.69 -13.86
CA ARG A 64 -4.24 17.12 -12.97
C ARG A 64 -4.82 15.99 -12.09
N ARG A 65 -4.01 14.99 -11.77
CA ARG A 65 -4.39 13.75 -11.06
C ARG A 65 -3.57 13.50 -9.81
N GLY A 66 -2.99 14.55 -9.25
CA GLY A 66 -2.24 14.50 -8.00
C GLY A 66 -1.65 15.87 -7.66
N PRO A 67 -1.38 16.16 -6.38
CA PRO A 67 -0.61 17.34 -6.01
C PRO A 67 0.85 17.23 -6.47
N CYS A 68 1.40 18.36 -6.90
CA CYS A 68 2.82 18.56 -7.17
C CYS A 68 3.54 18.90 -5.86
N GLN A 69 4.44 18.04 -5.38
CA GLN A 69 5.13 18.21 -4.10
C GLN A 69 6.62 18.49 -4.30
N PRO A 70 7.22 19.43 -3.56
CA PRO A 70 8.63 19.77 -3.73
C PRO A 70 9.51 18.59 -3.33
N THR A 71 10.54 18.31 -4.14
CA THR A 71 11.52 17.24 -3.83
C THR A 71 12.58 17.69 -2.80
N GLY A 72 12.55 18.95 -2.39
CA GLY A 72 13.56 19.56 -1.52
C GLY A 72 14.83 20.02 -2.24
N TYR A 73 14.97 19.68 -3.53
CA TYR A 73 16.10 20.07 -4.37
C TYR A 73 15.58 20.68 -5.66
N PHE A 74 15.96 21.93 -5.94
CA PHE A 74 15.56 22.70 -7.13
C PHE A 74 14.04 22.99 -7.20
N SER A 75 13.62 23.80 -8.17
CA SER A 75 12.21 24.11 -8.42
C SER A 75 11.48 22.96 -9.14
N PHE A 76 11.91 21.71 -8.91
CA PHE A 76 11.32 20.48 -9.45
C PHE A 76 10.49 19.77 -8.39
N GLY A 77 9.24 19.49 -8.73
CA GLY A 77 8.33 18.72 -7.91
C GLY A 77 8.19 17.29 -8.38
N GLN A 78 7.79 16.42 -7.45
CA GLN A 78 7.33 15.07 -7.72
C GLN A 78 5.81 15.03 -7.64
N CYS A 79 5.19 14.29 -8.57
CA CYS A 79 3.75 14.09 -8.58
C CYS A 79 3.36 13.00 -7.57
N HIS A 80 2.52 13.36 -6.61
CA HIS A 80 1.89 12.42 -5.71
C HIS A 80 0.52 12.05 -6.26
N CYS A 81 0.39 10.90 -6.90
CA CYS A 81 -0.82 10.55 -7.63
C CYS A 81 -2.00 10.27 -6.70
N ASN A 82 -3.17 10.80 -7.06
CA ASN A 82 -4.44 10.43 -6.45
C ASN A 82 -4.71 8.93 -6.68
N SER A 83 -5.49 8.33 -5.79
CA SER A 83 -5.89 6.91 -5.88
C SER A 83 -6.41 6.56 -7.29
N GLY A 84 -5.93 5.43 -7.83
CA GLY A 84 -6.26 4.98 -9.19
C GLY A 84 -5.35 5.51 -10.30
N TRP A 85 -4.31 6.28 -9.97
CA TRP A 85 -3.35 6.84 -10.93
C TRP A 85 -1.90 6.53 -10.54
N THR A 86 -1.03 6.39 -11.53
CA THR A 86 0.41 6.16 -11.38
C THR A 86 1.18 6.75 -12.56
N GLY A 87 2.48 6.51 -12.59
CA GLY A 87 3.41 7.09 -13.55
C GLY A 87 4.04 8.38 -13.02
N ILE A 88 5.05 8.87 -13.75
CA ILE A 88 5.83 10.05 -13.36
C ILE A 88 4.98 11.33 -13.22
N ASP A 89 3.87 11.39 -13.97
CA ASP A 89 2.93 12.50 -14.03
C ASP A 89 1.48 12.07 -13.80
N CYS A 90 1.24 10.92 -13.17
CA CYS A 90 -0.12 10.43 -12.88
C CYS A 90 -1.02 10.25 -14.11
N SER A 91 -0.42 10.11 -15.31
CA SER A 91 -1.16 9.90 -16.56
C SER A 91 -1.65 8.46 -16.71
N ILE A 92 -1.03 7.50 -16.02
CA ILE A 92 -1.32 6.08 -16.17
C ILE A 92 -2.42 5.70 -15.18
N SER A 93 -3.56 5.22 -15.66
CA SER A 93 -4.58 4.67 -14.78
C SER A 93 -4.08 3.36 -14.18
N VAL A 94 -3.99 3.30 -12.86
CA VAL A 94 -3.89 2.02 -12.16
C VAL A 94 -5.26 1.38 -12.23
N ARG A 95 -5.39 0.28 -12.96
CA ARG A 95 -6.53 -0.62 -12.78
C ARG A 95 -6.39 -1.22 -11.39
N ALA A 96 -6.98 -0.56 -10.40
CA ALA A 96 -7.05 -1.12 -9.06
C ALA A 96 -7.85 -2.44 -9.17
N PRO A 97 -7.35 -3.55 -8.62
CA PRO A 97 -8.12 -4.79 -8.60
C PRO A 97 -9.47 -4.52 -7.91
N THR A 98 -10.59 -4.79 -8.59
CA THR A 98 -11.91 -4.67 -7.97
C THR A 98 -12.03 -5.74 -6.87
N GLY A 99 -11.92 -5.33 -5.60
CA GLY A 99 -12.00 -6.25 -4.47
C GLY A 99 -11.02 -5.96 -3.34
N LEU A 100 -11.01 -6.82 -2.33
CA LEU A 100 -10.17 -6.73 -1.14
C LEU A 100 -8.69 -6.96 -1.39
N LEU A 101 -8.25 -7.39 -2.56
CA LEU A 101 -6.83 -7.62 -2.76
C LEU A 101 -6.16 -6.27 -2.95
N ALA A 102 -5.42 -5.85 -1.93
CA ALA A 102 -4.42 -4.83 -2.13
C ALA A 102 -3.53 -5.29 -3.28
N ASN A 103 -3.25 -4.41 -4.25
CA ASN A 103 -2.24 -4.73 -5.23
C ASN A 103 -0.87 -4.74 -4.51
N ILE A 104 -0.44 -5.94 -4.10
CA ILE A 104 0.79 -6.16 -3.33
C ILE A 104 2.01 -5.77 -4.19
N GLN A 105 1.93 -5.97 -5.51
CA GLN A 105 3.01 -5.62 -6.43
C GLN A 105 3.15 -4.09 -6.62
N SER A 106 2.08 -3.32 -6.42
CA SER A 106 2.07 -1.87 -6.59
C SER A 106 2.10 -1.10 -5.27
N GLY A 107 2.64 -1.69 -4.20
CA GLY A 107 2.80 -0.99 -2.91
C GLY A 107 1.53 -0.91 -2.08
N ASN A 108 0.71 -1.96 -2.09
CA ASN A 108 -0.49 -2.08 -1.24
C ASN A 108 -1.59 -1.06 -1.55
N VAL A 109 -1.81 -0.76 -2.83
CA VAL A 109 -2.82 0.21 -3.27
C VAL A 109 -4.19 -0.45 -3.35
N CYS A 110 -5.20 0.24 -2.80
CA CYS A 110 -6.60 -0.15 -2.85
C CYS A 110 -7.39 0.67 -3.88
N PRO A 111 -8.53 0.15 -4.38
CA PRO A 111 -9.46 0.94 -5.19
C PRO A 111 -9.99 2.19 -4.49
N ILE A 112 -10.47 3.16 -5.27
CA ILE A 112 -11.14 4.35 -4.73
C ILE A 112 -12.33 3.91 -3.85
N GLY A 113 -12.45 4.50 -2.66
CA GLY A 113 -13.48 4.15 -1.67
C GLY A 113 -13.09 2.97 -0.76
N TYR A 114 -11.86 2.47 -0.87
CA TYR A 114 -11.33 1.42 -0.01
C TYR A 114 -10.03 1.87 0.68
N THR A 115 -9.88 1.47 1.93
CA THR A 115 -8.67 1.66 2.75
C THR A 115 -7.88 0.38 2.84
N PHE A 116 -6.56 0.49 2.71
CA PHE A 116 -5.66 -0.62 2.98
C PHE A 116 -5.63 -0.94 4.48
N GLY A 117 -5.81 -2.21 4.81
CA GLY A 117 -5.73 -2.76 6.16
C GLY A 117 -4.92 -4.04 6.17
N THR A 118 -4.20 -4.27 7.27
CA THR A 118 -3.67 -5.61 7.56
C THR A 118 -4.66 -6.31 8.48
N HIS A 119 -5.22 -7.40 7.99
CA HIS A 119 -6.20 -8.18 8.74
C HIS A 119 -5.58 -9.45 9.28
N PHE A 120 -6.16 -9.92 10.38
CA PHE A 120 -5.68 -11.07 11.11
C PHE A 120 -6.67 -12.20 10.98
N LEU A 121 -6.18 -13.36 10.55
CA LEU A 121 -6.91 -14.61 10.68
C LEU A 121 -6.24 -15.41 11.79
N GLY A 122 -6.92 -15.51 12.93
CA GLY A 122 -6.50 -16.26 14.10
C GLY A 122 -7.16 -17.62 14.14
N ILE A 123 -6.38 -18.68 14.30
CA ILE A 123 -6.88 -20.01 14.67
C ILE A 123 -6.55 -20.24 16.14
N GLY A 124 -7.56 -20.42 16.97
CA GLY A 124 -7.41 -20.85 18.36
C GLY A 124 -7.72 -22.35 18.48
N THR A 125 -6.80 -23.13 19.03
CA THR A 125 -7.09 -24.50 19.48
C THR A 125 -7.38 -24.48 20.97
N SER A 126 -8.57 -24.90 21.38
CA SER A 126 -8.88 -25.17 22.79
C SER A 126 -8.53 -26.63 23.11
N SER A 127 -7.61 -26.86 24.05
CA SER A 127 -7.51 -28.15 24.74
C SER A 127 -8.27 -28.02 26.05
N CYS A 128 -9.45 -28.64 26.16
CA CYS A 128 -10.20 -28.60 27.42
C CYS A 128 -9.96 -29.88 28.24
N GLY A 129 -9.31 -29.71 29.39
CA GLY A 129 -9.76 -30.29 30.66
C GLY A 129 -10.51 -29.22 31.49
N ASP A 130 -10.67 -29.39 32.81
CA ASP A 130 -11.47 -28.53 33.72
C ASP A 130 -11.09 -27.03 33.76
N LEU A 131 -10.01 -26.64 33.08
CA LEU A 131 -9.63 -25.25 32.84
C LEU A 131 -9.34 -25.13 31.34
N CYS A 132 -10.20 -24.46 30.55
CA CYS A 132 -9.92 -24.23 29.13
C CYS A 132 -8.95 -23.04 28.99
N TRP A 133 -7.69 -23.32 28.66
CA TRP A 133 -6.70 -22.33 28.25
C TRP A 133 -6.52 -22.41 26.72
N PHE A 134 -6.59 -21.26 26.03
CA PHE A 134 -6.35 -21.17 24.60
C PHE A 134 -4.85 -21.27 24.34
N LEU A 135 -4.39 -22.37 23.74
CA LEU A 135 -2.97 -22.73 23.77
C LEU A 135 -2.16 -22.38 22.53
N ALA A 136 -2.78 -21.93 21.45
CA ALA A 136 -2.03 -21.42 20.32
C ALA A 136 -2.92 -20.51 19.49
N GLU A 137 -2.59 -19.22 19.46
CA GLU A 137 -3.11 -18.28 18.49
C GLU A 137 -2.19 -18.29 17.26
N TRP A 138 -2.62 -18.97 16.21
CA TRP A 138 -1.94 -18.85 14.92
C TRP A 138 -2.52 -17.66 14.17
N ILE A 139 -1.86 -16.52 14.30
CA ILE A 139 -2.29 -15.29 13.68
C ILE A 139 -1.58 -15.12 12.33
N LYS A 140 -2.32 -15.18 11.23
CA LYS A 140 -1.83 -14.71 9.92
C LYS A 140 -2.32 -13.34 9.59
N LYS A 141 -1.36 -12.46 9.32
CA LYS A 141 -1.58 -11.17 8.68
C LYS A 141 -1.79 -11.40 7.20
N PHE A 142 -2.88 -10.86 6.65
CA PHE A 142 -3.05 -10.74 5.21
C PHE A 142 -3.41 -9.28 4.85
N PRO A 143 -2.79 -8.74 3.78
CA PRO A 143 -3.14 -7.42 3.28
C PRO A 143 -4.51 -7.47 2.63
N ALA A 144 -5.40 -6.55 3.00
CA ALA A 144 -6.68 -6.41 2.33
C ALA A 144 -7.15 -4.95 2.21
N CYS A 145 -8.13 -4.71 1.35
CA CYS A 145 -8.78 -3.41 1.16
C CYS A 145 -10.17 -3.46 1.77
N SER A 146 -10.44 -2.69 2.83
CA SER A 146 -11.78 -2.54 3.42
C SER A 146 -12.49 -1.32 2.84
N LEU A 147 -13.82 -1.37 2.75
CA LEU A 147 -14.60 -0.20 2.31
C LEU A 147 -14.42 0.93 3.34
N SER A 148 -14.04 2.12 2.89
CA SER A 148 -13.57 3.16 3.83
C SER A 148 -14.69 3.98 4.46
N ASP A 149 -15.89 4.05 3.87
CA ASP A 149 -17.08 4.72 4.42
C ASP A 149 -18.33 4.28 3.63
N GLY A 150 -19.50 4.29 4.28
CA GLY A 150 -20.74 3.63 3.82
C GLY A 150 -21.41 4.13 2.53
N ASN A 151 -20.70 4.90 1.70
CA ASN A 151 -21.20 5.41 0.41
C ASN A 151 -20.83 4.55 -0.80
N ALA A 152 -19.95 3.57 -0.65
CA ALA A 152 -19.63 2.65 -1.75
C ALA A 152 -20.55 1.42 -1.70
N THR A 153 -21.27 1.15 -2.79
CA THR A 153 -22.09 -0.06 -2.93
C THR A 153 -21.17 -1.27 -3.08
N ALA A 154 -21.20 -2.18 -2.10
CA ALA A 154 -20.55 -3.47 -2.20
C ALA A 154 -21.10 -4.21 -3.43
N GLY A 155 -20.21 -4.71 -4.28
CA GLY A 155 -20.62 -5.52 -5.42
C GLY A 155 -21.09 -6.91 -5.01
N SER A 156 -21.86 -7.56 -5.88
CA SER A 156 -22.52 -8.84 -5.61
C SER A 156 -21.61 -10.09 -5.68
N VAL A 157 -20.31 -9.97 -5.99
CA VAL A 157 -19.41 -11.13 -6.20
C VAL A 157 -18.07 -10.97 -5.48
N GLY A 158 -17.90 -11.65 -4.35
CA GLY A 158 -16.73 -11.60 -3.47
C GLY A 158 -15.37 -11.84 -4.14
N THR A 159 -14.33 -11.15 -3.64
CA THR A 159 -12.91 -11.37 -4.00
C THR A 159 -12.42 -12.77 -3.59
N PHE A 160 -13.02 -13.29 -2.53
CA PHE A 160 -12.84 -14.64 -2.04
C PHE A 160 -14.18 -15.36 -2.08
N CYS A 161 -14.13 -16.66 -2.26
CA CYS A 161 -15.27 -17.54 -2.06
C CYS A 161 -14.78 -18.86 -1.46
N GLY A 162 -15.62 -19.45 -0.61
CA GLY A 162 -15.30 -20.68 0.10
C GLY A 162 -14.16 -20.53 1.12
N ILE A 163 -14.30 -21.16 2.28
CA ILE A 163 -13.28 -21.21 3.33
C ILE A 163 -13.34 -22.61 3.93
N VAL A 164 -12.24 -23.33 3.81
CA VAL A 164 -12.12 -24.68 4.36
C VAL A 164 -10.94 -24.74 5.31
N PHE A 165 -11.23 -25.10 6.55
CA PHE A 165 -10.26 -25.22 7.63
C PHE A 165 -10.81 -26.20 8.67
N SER A 166 -10.10 -27.30 8.91
CA SER A 166 -10.52 -28.31 9.90
C SER A 166 -12.00 -28.73 9.70
N SER A 167 -12.90 -28.42 10.63
CA SER A 167 -14.34 -28.69 10.54
C SER A 167 -15.16 -27.61 9.82
N LEU A 168 -14.59 -26.42 9.59
CA LEU A 168 -15.23 -25.37 8.79
C LEU A 168 -15.12 -25.76 7.32
N ASN A 169 -16.27 -25.92 6.67
CA ASN A 169 -16.35 -26.28 5.26
C ASN A 169 -17.38 -25.39 4.55
N VAL A 170 -16.98 -24.18 4.20
CA VAL A 170 -17.77 -23.27 3.38
C VAL A 170 -17.35 -23.49 1.93
N LEU A 171 -18.28 -23.96 1.11
CA LEU A 171 -18.05 -24.24 -0.31
C LEU A 171 -18.04 -22.93 -1.13
N CYS A 172 -17.27 -22.91 -2.22
CA CYS A 172 -17.35 -21.90 -3.25
C CYS A 172 -18.06 -22.49 -4.47
N ASP A 173 -19.28 -22.02 -4.77
CA ASP A 173 -20.08 -22.54 -5.89
C ASP A 173 -20.21 -24.08 -5.85
N ASN A 174 -20.51 -24.61 -4.66
CA ASN A 174 -20.56 -26.03 -4.33
C ASN A 174 -19.23 -26.81 -4.47
N LEU A 175 -18.12 -26.13 -4.78
CA LEU A 175 -16.78 -26.73 -4.80
C LEU A 175 -16.07 -26.49 -3.47
N ASN A 176 -15.32 -27.49 -3.01
CA ASN A 176 -14.49 -27.45 -1.81
C ASN A 176 -13.08 -26.94 -2.14
N PRO A 177 -12.69 -25.71 -1.74
CA PRO A 177 -11.37 -25.16 -2.03
C PRO A 177 -10.18 -26.03 -1.57
N TYR A 178 -10.36 -26.92 -0.58
CA TYR A 178 -9.30 -27.80 -0.09
C TYR A 178 -9.03 -29.00 -1.01
N SER A 179 -10.07 -29.61 -1.58
CA SER A 179 -9.95 -30.85 -2.36
C SER A 179 -10.22 -30.67 -3.87
N GLU A 180 -10.92 -29.60 -4.25
CA GLU A 180 -11.40 -29.38 -5.61
C GLU A 180 -10.77 -28.12 -6.23
N PRO A 181 -10.75 -28.02 -7.58
CA PRO A 181 -10.36 -26.78 -8.24
C PRO A 181 -11.36 -25.67 -7.93
N CYS A 182 -10.88 -24.43 -7.94
CA CYS A 182 -11.76 -23.27 -7.78
C CYS A 182 -12.60 -23.04 -9.05
N PRO A 183 -13.77 -22.37 -8.92
CA PRO A 183 -14.57 -21.99 -10.08
C PRO A 183 -13.78 -21.11 -11.06
N SER A 184 -14.26 -21.06 -12.31
CA SER A 184 -13.67 -20.22 -13.35
C SER A 184 -13.51 -18.76 -12.86
N GLY A 185 -12.33 -18.20 -13.08
CA GLY A 185 -11.97 -16.85 -12.59
C GLY A 185 -11.40 -16.83 -11.17
N TYR A 186 -11.30 -17.96 -10.48
CA TYR A 186 -10.66 -18.07 -9.17
C TYR A 186 -9.46 -19.04 -9.21
N SER A 187 -8.45 -18.72 -8.40
CA SER A 187 -7.27 -19.54 -8.14
C SER A 187 -7.31 -20.00 -6.69
N LYS A 188 -6.87 -21.24 -6.45
CA LYS A 188 -6.78 -21.79 -5.09
C LYS A 188 -5.68 -21.08 -4.32
N TYR A 189 -6.04 -20.62 -3.12
CA TYR A 189 -5.10 -20.10 -2.14
C TYR A 189 -5.15 -20.98 -0.90
N SER A 190 -4.05 -21.69 -0.64
CA SER A 190 -3.90 -22.56 0.52
C SER A 190 -2.75 -22.08 1.38
N TRP A 191 -3.01 -22.02 2.68
CA TRP A 191 -2.02 -21.67 3.67
C TRP A 191 -1.99 -22.75 4.75
N THR A 192 -0.81 -23.30 5.02
CA THR A 192 -0.58 -24.29 6.07
C THR A 192 0.20 -23.67 7.24
N THR A 193 -0.29 -23.84 8.46
CA THR A 193 0.45 -23.45 9.67
C THR A 193 1.69 -24.33 9.85
N GLY A 194 2.77 -23.75 10.40
CA GLY A 194 3.89 -24.55 10.89
C GLY A 194 3.54 -25.24 12.22
N GLY A 195 4.37 -26.18 12.66
CA GLY A 195 4.24 -26.86 13.97
C GLY A 195 3.99 -28.36 13.87
N SER A 196 3.81 -29.01 15.03
CA SER A 196 3.64 -30.48 15.13
C SER A 196 2.28 -30.99 14.63
N ARG A 197 1.30 -30.09 14.47
CA ARG A 197 -0.01 -30.38 13.87
C ARG A 197 -0.33 -29.29 12.83
N PRO A 198 0.17 -29.43 11.59
CA PRO A 198 -0.07 -28.43 10.55
C PRO A 198 -1.57 -28.37 10.24
N ILE A 199 -2.13 -27.17 10.20
CA ILE A 199 -3.51 -26.95 9.80
C ILE A 199 -3.50 -26.14 8.52
N THR A 200 -4.28 -26.59 7.54
CA THR A 200 -4.37 -25.92 6.24
C THR A 200 -5.70 -25.21 6.13
N LEU A 201 -5.64 -23.91 5.87
CA LEU A 201 -6.76 -23.12 5.41
C LEU A 201 -6.71 -23.02 3.89
N SER A 202 -7.81 -23.32 3.22
CA SER A 202 -7.94 -23.19 1.77
C SER A 202 -9.15 -22.32 1.40
N THR A 203 -8.95 -21.42 0.44
CA THR A 203 -9.99 -20.54 -0.10
C THR A 203 -9.78 -20.37 -1.61
N CYS A 204 -10.81 -19.96 -2.32
CA CYS A 204 -10.72 -19.59 -3.71
C CYS A 204 -10.62 -18.06 -3.82
N GLN A 205 -9.54 -17.58 -4.42
CA GLN A 205 -9.23 -16.17 -4.59
C GLN A 205 -9.37 -15.79 -6.06
N LYS A 206 -10.10 -14.71 -6.38
CA LYS A 206 -10.27 -14.29 -7.77
C LYS A 206 -8.91 -14.04 -8.44
N ASN A 207 -8.72 -14.56 -9.65
CA ASN A 207 -7.49 -14.38 -10.40
C ASN A 207 -7.36 -12.88 -10.78
N PRO A 208 -6.27 -12.20 -10.39
CA PRO A 208 -6.09 -10.78 -10.70
C PRO A 208 -6.08 -10.48 -12.21
N ASN A 209 -5.83 -11.49 -13.05
CA ASN A 209 -5.77 -11.36 -14.50
C ASN A 209 -7.10 -11.72 -15.21
N SER A 210 -8.12 -12.24 -14.52
CA SER A 210 -9.40 -12.55 -15.17
C SER A 210 -10.27 -11.28 -15.26
N LEU A 211 -10.19 -10.64 -16.43
CA LEU A 211 -10.70 -9.31 -16.79
C LEU A 211 -12.23 -9.11 -16.76
N ASN A 212 -13.02 -10.08 -16.28
CA ASN A 212 -14.46 -9.84 -16.10
C ASN A 212 -14.70 -9.25 -14.71
N ASP A 213 -14.74 -7.92 -14.70
CA ASP A 213 -15.21 -7.07 -13.61
C ASP A 213 -16.54 -7.59 -13.09
N ARG A 214 -16.47 -8.19 -11.91
CA ARG A 214 -17.62 -8.28 -11.02
C ARG A 214 -17.11 -7.84 -9.66
N PRO A 215 -17.61 -6.71 -9.15
CA PRO A 215 -17.22 -6.24 -7.84
C PRO A 215 -17.78 -7.20 -6.80
N GLY A 216 -17.02 -7.38 -5.73
CA GLY A 216 -17.59 -7.82 -4.48
C GLY A 216 -16.55 -8.13 -3.44
N THR A 217 -17.07 -8.14 -2.23
CA THR A 217 -16.34 -7.76 -1.04
C THR A 217 -16.56 -8.87 -0.02
N LEU A 218 -15.48 -9.38 0.58
CA LEU A 218 -15.56 -10.02 1.89
C LEU A 218 -16.19 -9.00 2.84
N CYS A 219 -17.43 -9.28 3.22
CA CYS A 219 -18.22 -8.37 4.03
C CYS A 219 -18.00 -8.70 5.50
N GLY A 220 -16.79 -8.39 5.95
CA GLY A 220 -16.32 -8.60 7.31
C GLY A 220 -15.71 -9.97 7.59
N LEU A 221 -14.89 -10.02 8.62
CA LEU A 221 -14.43 -11.24 9.28
C LEU A 221 -14.64 -11.03 10.77
N HIS A 222 -15.26 -12.02 11.41
CA HIS A 222 -15.46 -12.04 12.85
C HIS A 222 -14.74 -13.25 13.43
N SER A 223 -13.89 -12.98 14.40
CA SER A 223 -13.34 -13.99 15.29
C SER A 223 -13.98 -13.82 16.65
N ASN A 224 -14.37 -14.92 17.29
CA ASN A 224 -14.84 -14.92 18.68
C ASN A 224 -13.75 -14.50 19.67
N LEU A 225 -12.48 -14.46 19.23
CA LEU A 225 -11.31 -14.15 20.07
C LEU A 225 -10.90 -12.68 20.05
N ASP A 226 -11.29 -11.92 19.02
CA ASP A 226 -10.89 -10.52 18.88
C ASP A 226 -12.12 -9.64 18.65
N SER A 227 -12.70 -9.19 19.76
CA SER A 227 -13.82 -8.24 19.73
C SER A 227 -13.41 -6.84 19.24
N GLY A 228 -12.11 -6.55 19.15
CA GLY A 228 -11.57 -5.21 18.84
C GLY A 228 -11.28 -4.95 17.36
N ASN A 229 -10.91 -5.99 16.58
CA ASN A 229 -10.52 -5.84 15.17
C ASN A 229 -11.54 -6.48 14.20
N GLN A 230 -12.80 -6.10 14.35
CA GLN A 230 -13.84 -6.54 13.43
C GLN A 230 -13.76 -5.74 12.13
N VAL A 231 -13.66 -6.44 11.00
CA VAL A 231 -13.85 -5.79 9.70
C VAL A 231 -15.34 -5.54 9.56
N THR A 232 -15.77 -4.31 9.81
CA THR A 232 -17.16 -3.92 9.61
C THR A 232 -17.43 -3.71 8.13
N CYS A 233 -18.67 -3.93 7.74
CA CYS A 233 -19.06 -3.84 6.35
C CYS A 233 -20.28 -2.93 6.24
N ASN A 234 -20.06 -1.69 5.80
CA ASN A 234 -21.13 -0.69 5.67
C ASN A 234 -21.98 -0.52 6.96
N GLY A 235 -21.33 -0.40 8.12
CA GLY A 235 -22.01 -0.31 9.41
C GLY A 235 -22.54 -1.64 9.97
N TYR A 236 -22.40 -2.75 9.24
CA TYR A 236 -22.69 -4.08 9.77
C TYR A 236 -21.60 -4.50 10.76
N TYR A 237 -22.00 -4.67 12.02
CA TYR A 237 -21.15 -5.14 13.10
C TYR A 237 -21.33 -6.67 13.22
N PRO A 238 -20.33 -7.49 12.86
CA PRO A 238 -20.48 -8.94 12.83
C PRO A 238 -20.43 -9.60 14.21
N GLY A 239 -20.50 -8.82 15.31
CA GLY A 239 -20.42 -9.23 16.73
C GLY A 239 -21.47 -10.23 17.24
N ARG A 240 -22.17 -10.96 16.36
CA ARG A 240 -23.03 -12.09 16.70
C ARG A 240 -22.78 -13.34 15.84
N GLY A 241 -21.63 -13.43 15.17
CA GLY A 241 -21.31 -14.58 14.30
C GLY A 241 -22.30 -14.73 13.14
N LYS A 242 -22.91 -13.62 12.69
CA LYS A 242 -23.81 -13.59 11.55
C LYS A 242 -23.10 -12.90 10.40
N CYS A 243 -23.28 -13.44 9.19
CA CYS A 243 -22.93 -12.72 7.98
C CYS A 243 -23.94 -11.58 7.76
N PRO A 244 -23.53 -10.44 7.18
CA PRO A 244 -24.47 -9.45 6.69
C PRO A 244 -25.43 -10.09 5.68
N PRO A 245 -26.69 -9.63 5.61
CA PRO A 245 -27.66 -10.16 4.65
C PRO A 245 -27.20 -9.85 3.21
N GLY A 246 -27.11 -10.89 2.37
CA GLY A 246 -26.64 -10.81 0.97
C GLY A 246 -25.63 -11.90 0.65
#